data_AF-A0A2V9CAZ8-F1
#
_entry.id   AF-A0A2V9CAZ8-F1
#
_cell.length_a   1.000
_cell.length_b   1.000
_cell.length_c   1.000
_cell.angle_alpha   90.00
_cell.angle_beta   90.00
_cell.angle_gamma   90.00
#
_symmetry.space_group_name_H-M   'P 1'
#
loop_
_entity.id
_entity.type
_entity.pdbx_description
1 polymer ?
#
loop_
_entity_poly.entity_id
_entity_poly.type
_entity_poly.pdbx_seq_one_letter_code
_entity_poly.pdbx_strand_id
1 'polypeptide(L)' 'MEVSLVIKQRLEELHLEQRDLAAAAHVTESYISQLLTRKKLPPSS' A
#
# COMPACT_ATOMS: atom_id res chain seq x y z
N MET A 1 -7.39 3.76 -14.20
CA MET A 1 -6.05 3.91 -13.59
C MET A 1 -6.04 3.11 -12.31
N GLU A 2 -5.09 2.20 -12.14
CA GLU A 2 -5.04 1.32 -10.97
C GLU A 2 -4.43 2.09 -9.79
N VAL A 3 -5.20 2.37 -8.74
CA VAL A 3 -4.72 3.16 -7.56
C VAL A 3 -3.41 2.58 -6.97
N SER A 4 -3.30 1.25 -6.94
CA SER A 4 -2.09 0.54 -6.53
C SER A 4 -0.85 0.86 -7.37
N LEU A 5 -1.02 1.12 -8.67
CA LEU A 5 0.08 1.52 -9.57
C LEU A 5 0.54 2.95 -9.26
N VAL A 6 -0.43 3.86 -9.06
CA VAL A 6 -0.15 5.26 -8.74
C VAL A 6 0.59 5.38 -7.41
N ILE A 7 0.17 4.63 -6.40
CA ILE A 7 0.85 4.65 -5.09
C ILE A 7 2.28 4.12 -5.21
N LYS A 8 2.50 3.01 -5.95
CA LYS A 8 3.86 2.48 -6.18
C LYS A 8 4.76 3.50 -6.87
N GLN A 9 4.25 4.15 -7.92
CA GLN A 9 5.00 5.18 -8.65
C GLN A 9 5.36 6.36 -7.74
N ARG A 10 4.43 6.83 -6.90
CA ARG A 10 4.72 7.94 -5.96
C ARG A 10 5.72 7.56 -4.88
N LEU A 11 5.66 6.33 -4.36
CA LEU A 11 6.65 5.83 -3.41
C LEU A 11 8.05 5.81 -4.03
N GLU A 12 8.17 5.35 -5.27
CA GLU A 12 9.43 5.36 -6.01
C GLU A 12 9.94 6.78 -6.29
N GLU A 13 9.09 7.67 -6.82
CA GLU A 13 9.45 9.06 -7.11
C GLU A 13 9.90 9.84 -5.86
N LEU A 14 9.31 9.55 -4.70
CA LEU A 14 9.62 10.20 -3.44
C LEU A 14 10.70 9.46 -2.62
N HIS A 15 11.21 8.33 -3.11
CA HIS A 15 12.13 7.45 -2.37
C HIS A 15 11.61 7.05 -0.98
N LEU A 16 10.31 6.75 -0.90
CA LEU A 16 9.63 6.35 0.33
C LEU A 16 9.29 4.86 0.31
N GLU A 17 9.34 4.24 1.48
CA GLU A 17 8.98 2.83 1.66
C GLU A 17 7.49 2.67 2.04
N GLN A 18 6.97 1.45 1.94
CA GLN A 18 5.60 1.13 2.39
C GLN A 18 5.41 1.43 3.88
N ARG A 19 6.45 1.25 4.69
CA ARG A 19 6.45 1.55 6.13
C ARG A 19 6.27 3.03 6.41
N ASP A 20 6.85 3.90 5.59
CA ASP A 20 6.70 5.36 5.74
C ASP A 20 5.27 5.79 5.43
N LEU A 21 4.68 5.23 4.37
CA LEU A 21 3.28 5.44 4.03
C LEU A 21 2.34 4.89 5.11
N ALA A 22 2.66 3.71 5.65
CA ALA A 22 1.90 3.10 6.73
C ALA A 22 1.91 3.96 7.99
N ALA A 23 3.08 4.48 8.38
CA ALA A 23 3.23 5.39 9.50
C ALA A 23 2.45 6.70 9.29
N ALA A 24 2.58 7.33 8.11
CA ALA A 24 1.89 8.58 7.78
C ALA A 24 0.37 8.42 7.70
N ALA A 25 -0.13 7.26 7.25
CA ALA A 25 -1.54 6.95 7.18
C ALA A 25 -2.10 6.28 8.45
N HIS A 26 -1.27 6.08 9.48
CA HIS A 26 -1.66 5.43 10.74
C HIS A 26 -2.25 4.02 10.54
N VAL A 27 -1.71 3.27 9.60
CA VAL A 27 -2.10 1.88 9.29
C VAL A 27 -0.90 0.95 9.43
N THR A 28 -1.12 -0.35 9.38
CA THR A 28 -0.02 -1.32 9.36
C THR A 28 0.60 -1.40 7.97
N GLU A 29 1.89 -1.72 7.91
CA GLU A 29 2.58 -1.99 6.64
C GLU A 29 1.92 -3.14 5.87
N SER A 30 1.39 -4.14 6.58
CA SER A 30 0.63 -5.24 5.98
C SER A 30 -0.63 -4.78 5.24
N TYR A 31 -1.29 -3.72 5.71
CA TYR A 31 -2.46 -3.14 5.04
C TYR A 31 -2.08 -2.43 3.73
N ILE A 32 -0.96 -1.69 3.74
CA ILE A 32 -0.40 -1.09 2.52
C ILE A 32 0.00 -2.19 1.52
N SER A 33 0.64 -3.26 1.98
CA SER A 33 0.99 -4.40 1.14
C SER A 33 -0.25 -5.05 0.49
N GLN A 34 -1.34 -5.23 1.24
CA GLN A 34 -2.61 -5.74 0.71
C GLN A 34 -3.21 -4.79 -0.34
N LEU A 35 -3.19 -3.48 -0.08
CA LEU A 35 -3.66 -2.44 -1.01
C LEU A 35 -2.86 -2.46 -2.32
N LEU A 36 -1.53 -2.59 -2.23
CA LEU A 36 -0.61 -2.57 -3.37
C LEU A 36 -0.60 -3.87 -4.18
N THR A 37 -0.93 -5.00 -3.55
CA THR A 37 -0.97 -6.32 -4.19
C THR A 37 -2.37 -6.66 -4.73
N ARG A 38 -3.40 -5.88 -4.40
CA ARG A 38 -4.81 -6.20 -4.68
C ARG A 38 -5.19 -7.62 -4.27
N LYS A 39 -4.51 -8.17 -3.25
CA LYS A 39 -4.98 -9.38 -2.62
C LYS A 39 -6.31 -9.01 -1.98
N LYS A 40 -7.42 -9.40 -2.63
CA LYS A 40 -8.69 -9.62 -1.95
C LYS A 40 -8.32 -10.30 -0.64
N LEU A 41 -8.54 -9.61 0.48
CA LEU A 41 -8.50 -10.24 1.78
C LEU A 41 -9.30 -11.54 1.66
N PRO A 42 -8.79 -12.66 2.22
CA PRO A 42 -9.56 -13.90 2.20
C PRO A 42 -10.98 -13.58 2.70
N PRO A 43 -12.02 -14.05 2.00
CA PRO A 43 -13.39 -13.77 2.40
C PRO A 43 -13.54 -14.19 3.86
N SER A 44 -14.09 -13.30 4.66
CA SER A 44 -14.43 -13.55 6.05
C SER A 44 -15.18 -14.88 6.16
N SER A 45 -14.58 -15.87 6.82
CA SER A 45 -15.19 -16.91 7.69
C SER A 45 -14.11 -17.87 8.13
#